data_AF-A0A1W5ZAZ7-F1
#
_entry.id   AF-A0A1W5ZAZ7-F1
#
_cell.length_a   1.000
_cell.length_b   1.000
_cell.length_c   1.000
_cell.angle_alpha   90.00
_cell.angle_beta   90.00
_cell.angle_gamma   90.00
#
_symmetry.space_group_name_H-M   'P 1'
#
loop_
_entity.id
_entity.type
_entity.pdbx_description
1 polymer ?
#
loop_
_entity_poly.entity_id
_entity_poly.type
_entity_poly.pdbx_seq_one_letter_code
_entity_poly.pdbx_strand_id
1 'polypeptide(L)'
;MRPSRRPALKASEIPPQNLNLREGERQSIVCPDCDSWHPLYRKMIKTHHLDREVRGGRAPRCPGSAQLIDMDISVEQWGERMLAADSTATGRRSARQHYKPLAQPPTPIYRLADRGPQGTPTLHRLLPLLEHARHAVDQHRTACSLCKAGGRCDAGRALEVRAAETEASCTIAREQLKQQEHRRFDRAAAPVKRQAEWAAVLLAVQDADTRRAVVPAFPARPEAPAQAEVPSVPTEPEDIKAYDRRQAELGKQYARLADQPA
;
A
#
# COMPACT_ATOMS: atom_id res chain seq x y z
N MET A 1 -9.73 46.97 -7.36
CA MET A 1 -10.40 45.84 -8.06
C MET A 1 -11.87 46.20 -8.22
N ARG A 2 -12.40 46.24 -9.44
CA ARG A 2 -13.81 46.54 -9.69
C ARG A 2 -14.64 45.27 -9.43
N PRO A 3 -15.77 45.35 -8.70
CA PRO A 3 -16.70 44.23 -8.57
C PRO A 3 -17.19 43.75 -9.95
N SER A 4 -17.49 42.46 -10.07
CA SER A 4 -18.22 41.96 -11.22
C SER A 4 -19.62 42.57 -11.24
N ARG A 5 -20.26 42.58 -12.42
CA ARG A 5 -21.66 43.05 -12.57
C ARG A 5 -22.69 42.03 -12.08
N ARG A 6 -22.25 40.89 -11.54
CA ARG A 6 -23.14 39.81 -11.08
C ARG A 6 -23.74 40.18 -9.73
N PRO A 7 -24.93 39.65 -9.41
CA PRO A 7 -25.48 39.80 -8.06
C PRO A 7 -24.52 39.25 -7.01
N ALA A 8 -24.53 39.88 -5.84
CA ALA A 8 -23.76 39.40 -4.70
C ALA A 8 -24.30 38.03 -4.26
N LEU A 9 -23.37 37.12 -3.94
CA LEU A 9 -23.72 35.82 -3.36
C LEU A 9 -24.00 36.00 -1.87
N LYS A 10 -25.10 35.47 -1.37
CA LYS A 10 -25.35 35.47 0.08
C LYS A 10 -24.50 34.40 0.76
N ALA A 11 -23.77 34.78 1.79
CA ALA A 11 -23.00 33.86 2.62
C ALA A 11 -23.90 32.77 3.23
N SER A 12 -25.16 33.11 3.55
CA SER A 12 -26.14 32.15 4.05
C SER A 12 -26.60 31.10 3.03
N GLU A 13 -26.53 31.37 1.73
CA GLU A 13 -26.95 30.43 0.69
C GLU A 13 -25.81 29.52 0.23
N ILE A 14 -24.56 29.89 0.53
CA ILE A 14 -23.38 29.10 0.20
C ILE A 14 -23.28 27.90 1.17
N PRO A 15 -23.00 26.68 0.68
CA PRO A 15 -22.75 25.54 1.56
C PRO A 15 -21.65 25.87 2.57
N PRO A 16 -21.81 25.60 3.87
CA PRO A 16 -20.87 26.04 4.88
C PRO A 16 -19.46 25.45 4.64
N GLN A 17 -19.36 24.25 4.04
CA GLN A 17 -18.08 23.64 3.64
C GLN A 17 -17.38 24.34 2.45
N ASN A 18 -18.09 25.19 1.72
CA ASN A 18 -17.58 25.92 0.56
C ASN A 18 -17.24 27.38 0.89
N LEU A 19 -17.34 27.78 2.16
CA LEU A 19 -17.02 29.12 2.65
C LEU A 19 -16.23 29.00 3.95
N ASN A 20 -15.06 29.61 4.04
CA ASN A 20 -14.28 29.68 5.27
C ASN A 20 -14.45 31.05 5.91
N LEU A 21 -15.11 31.10 7.06
CA LEU A 21 -15.24 32.31 7.89
C LEU A 21 -14.52 32.19 9.25
N ARG A 22 -13.67 31.17 9.44
CA ARG A 22 -12.98 30.94 10.73
C ARG A 22 -12.20 32.17 11.18
N GLU A 23 -12.34 32.49 12.46
CA GLU A 23 -11.58 33.56 13.08
C GLU A 23 -10.07 33.22 13.07
N GLY A 24 -9.22 34.21 12.79
CA GLY A 24 -7.77 34.02 12.67
C GLY A 24 -7.30 33.43 11.33
N GLU A 25 -8.20 32.87 10.53
CA GLU A 25 -7.87 32.36 9.19
C GLU A 25 -8.23 33.36 8.08
N ARG A 26 -7.63 33.17 6.91
CA ARG A 26 -7.95 33.97 5.73
C ARG A 26 -9.30 33.52 5.17
N GLN A 27 -10.29 34.40 5.23
CA GLN A 27 -11.60 34.16 4.62
C GLN A 27 -11.46 33.75 3.14
N SER A 28 -12.09 32.65 2.77
CA SER A 28 -12.02 32.06 1.43
C SER A 28 -13.35 31.43 1.05
N ILE A 29 -13.54 31.22 -0.25
CA ILE A 29 -14.74 30.59 -0.79
C ILE A 29 -14.36 29.69 -1.97
N VAL A 30 -15.11 28.62 -2.18
CA VAL A 30 -15.13 27.89 -3.44
C VAL A 30 -15.89 28.74 -4.48
N CYS A 31 -15.22 29.10 -5.57
CA CYS A 31 -15.87 29.85 -6.65
C CYS A 31 -16.93 28.98 -7.35
N PRO A 32 -18.18 29.47 -7.52
CA PRO A 32 -19.26 28.67 -8.10
C PRO A 32 -19.08 28.32 -9.58
N ASP A 33 -18.21 29.03 -10.32
CA ASP A 33 -18.01 28.76 -11.75
C ASP A 33 -16.80 27.85 -12.04
N CYS A 34 -15.81 27.77 -11.16
CA CYS A 34 -14.60 26.96 -11.39
C CYS A 34 -14.28 25.97 -10.26
N ASP A 35 -15.14 25.87 -9.25
CA ASP A 35 -15.09 24.92 -8.14
C ASP A 35 -13.72 24.89 -7.41
N SER A 36 -13.03 26.03 -7.39
CA SER A 36 -11.70 26.18 -6.81
C SER A 36 -11.70 27.17 -5.66
N TRP A 37 -10.89 26.90 -4.64
CA TRP A 37 -10.76 27.75 -3.46
C TRP A 37 -10.03 29.05 -3.79
N HIS A 38 -10.68 30.17 -3.48
CA HIS A 38 -10.10 31.49 -3.65
C HIS A 38 -10.30 32.35 -2.40
N PRO A 39 -9.27 33.15 -2.03
CA PRO A 39 -9.41 34.05 -0.90
C PRO A 39 -10.38 35.19 -1.21
N LEU A 40 -10.98 35.71 -0.17
CA LEU A 40 -11.78 36.93 -0.24
C LEU A 40 -10.88 38.15 -0.07
N TYR A 41 -11.19 39.20 -0.83
CA TYR A 41 -10.59 40.51 -0.71
C TYR A 41 -11.70 41.56 -0.66
N ARG A 42 -11.86 42.23 0.48
CA ARG A 42 -12.94 43.21 0.70
C ARG A 42 -14.33 42.65 0.33
N LYS A 43 -14.66 41.45 0.84
CA LYS A 43 -15.90 40.71 0.55
C LYS A 43 -16.12 40.36 -0.94
N MET A 44 -15.06 40.33 -1.75
CA MET A 44 -15.11 39.86 -3.14
C MET A 44 -14.22 38.64 -3.33
N ILE A 45 -14.62 37.72 -4.21
CA ILE A 45 -13.75 36.63 -4.66
C ILE A 45 -12.51 37.25 -5.35
N LYS A 46 -11.31 36.91 -4.89
CA LYS A 46 -10.08 37.39 -5.52
C LYS A 46 -10.09 37.05 -7.02
N THR A 47 -9.63 37.98 -7.84
CA THR A 47 -9.52 37.75 -9.29
C THR A 47 -8.64 36.52 -9.56
N HIS A 48 -9.16 35.59 -10.36
CA HIS A 48 -8.51 34.36 -10.75
C HIS A 48 -8.82 34.00 -12.21
N HIS A 49 -8.10 33.03 -12.75
CA HIS A 49 -8.25 32.55 -14.11
C HIS A 49 -8.69 31.08 -14.07
N LEU A 50 -9.29 30.59 -15.15
CA LEU A 50 -9.64 29.17 -15.26
C LEU A 50 -8.36 28.35 -15.45
N ASP A 51 -8.25 27.18 -14.82
CA ASP A 51 -7.07 26.28 -14.92
C ASP A 51 -7.01 25.49 -16.24
N ARG A 52 -7.37 26.12 -17.37
CA ARG A 52 -7.27 25.48 -18.68
C ARG A 52 -5.98 25.89 -19.37
N GLU A 53 -5.15 24.90 -19.69
CA GLU A 53 -4.05 25.05 -20.66
C GLU A 53 -4.67 25.48 -22.01
N VAL A 54 -4.69 26.79 -22.27
CA VAL A 54 -4.99 27.30 -23.60
C VAL A 54 -3.69 27.21 -24.38
N ARG A 55 -3.62 26.32 -25.36
CA ARG A 55 -2.47 26.15 -26.26
C ARG A 55 -2.11 27.52 -26.85
N GLY A 56 -1.04 28.14 -26.33
CA GLY A 56 -0.51 29.43 -26.80
C GLY A 56 -1.07 30.72 -26.18
N GLY A 57 -1.79 30.71 -25.04
CA GLY A 57 -2.33 31.94 -24.44
C GLY A 57 -2.52 31.94 -22.92
N ARG A 58 -2.71 33.13 -22.33
CA ARG A 58 -3.10 33.29 -20.91
C ARG A 58 -4.55 32.80 -20.75
N ALA A 59 -4.80 31.95 -19.75
CA ALA A 59 -6.13 31.46 -19.48
C ALA A 59 -7.14 32.61 -19.25
N PRO A 60 -8.37 32.50 -19.75
CA PRO A 60 -9.38 33.53 -19.58
C PRO A 60 -9.69 33.73 -18.09
N ARG A 61 -10.06 34.97 -17.74
CA ARG A 61 -10.52 35.31 -16.38
C ARG A 61 -11.79 34.51 -16.07
N CYS A 62 -11.86 33.94 -14.87
CA CYS A 62 -13.06 33.21 -14.45
C CYS A 62 -14.27 34.16 -14.30
N PRO A 63 -15.48 33.80 -14.78
CA PRO A 63 -16.68 34.62 -14.65
C PRO A 63 -17.04 34.99 -13.20
N GLY A 64 -16.70 34.15 -12.22
CA GLY A 64 -16.92 34.38 -10.79
C GLY A 64 -15.89 35.28 -10.13
N SER A 65 -14.82 35.66 -10.85
CA SER A 65 -13.81 36.56 -10.34
C SER A 65 -14.38 37.93 -9.97
N ALA A 66 -13.98 38.44 -8.81
CA ALA A 66 -14.47 39.72 -8.27
C ALA A 66 -15.98 39.78 -8.03
N GLN A 67 -16.66 38.63 -7.94
CA GLN A 67 -18.04 38.60 -7.47
C GLN A 67 -18.11 38.97 -5.98
N LEU A 68 -19.06 39.82 -5.63
CA LEU A 68 -19.32 40.24 -4.25
C LEU A 68 -19.98 39.12 -3.46
N ILE A 69 -19.70 39.10 -2.17
CA ILE A 69 -20.36 38.25 -1.19
C ILE A 69 -21.02 39.18 -0.17
N ASP A 70 -22.31 39.00 -0.02
CA ASP A 70 -23.07 39.59 1.06
C ASP A 70 -22.86 38.75 2.32
N MET A 71 -22.34 39.39 3.37
CA MET A 71 -22.02 38.74 4.64
C MET A 71 -23.23 38.82 5.57
N ASP A 72 -24.30 38.11 5.17
CA ASP A 72 -25.60 38.09 5.84
C ASP A 72 -25.69 37.08 6.99
N ILE A 73 -24.59 36.39 7.28
CA ILE A 73 -24.43 35.44 8.37
C ILE A 73 -23.20 35.83 9.21
N SER A 74 -23.31 35.71 10.54
CA SER A 74 -22.19 35.87 11.47
C SER A 74 -21.23 34.68 11.43
N VAL A 75 -20.03 34.84 11.99
CA VAL A 75 -19.03 33.77 12.07
C VAL A 75 -19.55 32.63 12.95
N GLU A 76 -20.26 32.98 14.03
CA GLU A 76 -20.88 32.06 14.98
C GLU A 76 -21.97 31.24 14.29
N GLN A 77 -22.90 31.90 13.58
CA GLN A 77 -23.95 31.22 12.82
C GLN A 77 -23.39 30.33 11.70
N TRP A 78 -22.31 30.75 11.04
CA TRP A 78 -21.62 29.89 10.07
C TRP A 78 -21.00 28.66 10.76
N GLY A 79 -20.38 28.84 11.93
CA GLY A 79 -19.81 27.77 12.74
C GLY A 79 -20.87 26.75 13.20
N GLU A 80 -22.03 27.22 13.65
CA GLU A 80 -23.18 26.37 13.99
C GLU A 80 -23.65 25.54 12.78
N ARG A 81 -23.70 26.15 11.59
CA ARG A 81 -24.07 25.45 10.36
C ARG A 81 -23.03 24.43 9.90
N MET A 82 -21.74 24.71 10.08
CA MET A 82 -20.67 23.73 9.86
C MET A 82 -20.85 22.52 10.78
N LEU A 83 -21.08 22.74 12.08
CA LEU A 83 -21.29 21.66 13.05
C LEU A 83 -22.56 20.85 12.77
N ALA A 84 -23.64 21.51 12.35
CA ALA A 84 -24.88 20.84 11.94
C ALA A 84 -24.71 20.00 10.66
N ALA A 85 -23.91 20.46 9.70
CA ALA A 85 -23.58 19.70 8.50
C ALA A 85 -22.74 18.46 8.84
N ASP A 86 -21.73 18.61 9.71
CA ASP A 86 -20.88 17.52 10.16
C ASP A 86 -21.64 16.48 10.99
N SER A 87 -22.57 16.89 11.85
CA SER A 87 -23.40 15.96 12.63
C SER A 87 -24.33 15.13 11.74
N THR A 88 -24.87 15.74 10.68
CA THR A 88 -25.68 15.02 9.67
C THR A 88 -24.81 14.04 8.86
N ALA A 89 -23.60 14.43 8.48
CA ALA A 89 -22.65 13.55 7.77
C ALA A 89 -22.17 12.40 8.66
N THR A 90 -21.94 12.66 9.94
CA THR A 90 -21.60 11.66 10.95
C THR A 90 -22.78 10.73 11.22
N GLY A 91 -24.01 11.24 11.27
CA GLY A 91 -25.23 10.44 11.43
C GLY A 91 -25.53 9.48 10.28
N ARG A 92 -25.00 9.74 9.07
CA ARG A 92 -25.04 8.78 7.94
C ARG A 92 -24.00 7.66 8.06
N ARG A 93 -23.00 7.80 8.94
CA ARG A 93 -22.13 6.69 9.31
C ARG A 93 -22.87 5.93 10.40
N SER A 94 -23.24 4.68 10.13
CA SER A 94 -23.77 3.82 11.19
C SER A 94 -22.78 3.82 12.36
N ALA A 95 -23.28 4.07 13.57
CA ALA A 95 -22.48 3.89 14.79
C ALA A 95 -22.06 2.42 14.99
N ARG A 96 -22.60 1.50 14.17
CA ARG A 96 -22.11 0.15 14.03
C ARG A 96 -20.77 0.18 13.31
N GLN A 97 -19.71 0.02 14.09
CA GLN A 97 -18.41 -0.38 13.58
C GLN A 97 -18.59 -1.72 12.85
N HIS A 98 -18.67 -1.68 11.51
CA HIS A 98 -18.56 -2.88 10.71
C HIS A 98 -17.10 -3.32 10.80
N TYR A 99 -16.80 -4.18 11.76
CA TYR A 99 -15.49 -4.78 11.87
C TYR A 99 -15.25 -5.58 10.58
N LYS A 100 -14.26 -5.18 9.78
CA LYS A 100 -13.79 -6.00 8.67
C LYS A 100 -13.39 -7.34 9.30
N PRO A 101 -14.00 -8.49 8.93
CA PRO A 101 -13.65 -9.78 9.53
C PRO A 101 -12.14 -9.87 9.63
N LEU A 102 -11.64 -10.22 10.83
CA LEU A 102 -10.21 -10.32 11.12
C LEU A 102 -9.60 -11.04 9.92
N ALA A 103 -8.72 -10.36 9.19
CA ALA A 103 -8.04 -10.98 8.08
C ALA A 103 -7.40 -12.24 8.65
N GLN A 104 -7.63 -13.39 8.02
CA GLN A 104 -6.99 -14.62 8.48
C GLN A 104 -5.49 -14.33 8.62
N PRO A 105 -4.86 -14.76 9.73
CA PRO A 105 -3.45 -14.50 9.95
C PRO A 105 -2.68 -14.89 8.68
N PRO A 106 -1.83 -13.99 8.16
CA PRO A 106 -1.16 -14.22 6.89
C PRO A 106 -0.45 -15.57 6.95
N THR A 107 -0.53 -16.32 5.85
CA THR A 107 0.12 -17.62 5.78
C THR A 107 1.61 -17.42 6.11
N PRO A 108 2.17 -18.12 7.10
CA PRO A 108 3.56 -17.93 7.50
C PRO A 108 4.51 -18.10 6.30
N ILE A 109 5.56 -17.28 6.22
CA ILE A 109 6.49 -17.21 5.08
C ILE A 109 7.05 -18.60 4.71
N TYR A 110 7.28 -19.48 5.69
CA TYR A 110 7.76 -20.84 5.42
C TYR A 110 6.73 -21.70 4.66
N ARG A 111 5.42 -21.53 4.90
CA ARG A 111 4.35 -22.21 4.13
C ARG A 111 4.15 -21.60 2.74
N LEU A 112 4.51 -20.33 2.55
CA LEU A 112 4.56 -19.68 1.24
C LEU A 112 5.77 -20.14 0.42
N ALA A 113 6.88 -20.51 1.07
CA ALA A 113 8.03 -21.09 0.38
C ALA A 113 7.74 -22.52 -0.14
N ASP A 114 6.89 -23.27 0.57
CA ASP A 114 6.43 -24.60 0.17
C ASP A 114 5.33 -24.56 -0.90
N ARG A 115 4.50 -23.52 -0.89
CA ARG A 115 3.48 -23.26 -1.92
C ARG A 115 4.03 -22.24 -2.90
N GLY A 116 4.68 -22.71 -3.97
CA GLY A 116 5.07 -21.87 -5.11
C GLY A 116 3.95 -20.92 -5.56
N PRO A 117 4.28 -19.83 -6.28
CA PRO A 117 3.43 -18.65 -6.45
C PRO A 117 1.97 -19.01 -6.76
N GLN A 118 1.07 -18.59 -5.87
CA GLN A 118 -0.37 -18.88 -5.89
C GLN A 118 -1.13 -18.30 -7.10
N GLY A 119 -0.42 -17.66 -8.04
CA GLY A 119 -0.96 -17.07 -9.25
C GLY A 119 -0.67 -17.83 -10.54
N THR A 120 0.18 -18.87 -10.52
CA THR A 120 0.42 -19.69 -11.71
C THR A 120 -0.57 -20.85 -11.77
N PRO A 121 -1.44 -20.94 -12.79
CA PRO A 121 -2.26 -22.12 -13.00
C PRO A 121 -1.36 -23.35 -13.01
N THR A 122 -1.63 -24.32 -12.14
CA THR A 122 -0.86 -25.56 -12.11
C THR A 122 -1.03 -26.29 -13.44
N LEU A 123 0.03 -26.92 -13.95
CA LEU A 123 0.00 -27.63 -15.25
C LEU A 123 -1.21 -28.56 -15.37
N HIS A 124 -1.55 -29.27 -14.28
CA HIS A 124 -2.73 -30.13 -14.19
C HIS A 124 -4.06 -29.42 -14.51
N ARG A 125 -4.22 -28.13 -14.17
CA ARG A 125 -5.41 -27.35 -14.49
C ARG A 125 -5.42 -26.84 -15.93
N LEU A 126 -4.25 -26.64 -16.52
CA LEU A 126 -4.11 -26.12 -17.89
C LEU A 126 -4.32 -27.19 -18.96
N LEU A 127 -3.95 -28.44 -18.69
CA LEU A 127 -4.08 -29.54 -19.67
C LEU A 127 -5.53 -29.73 -20.15
N PRO A 128 -6.56 -29.81 -19.28
CA PRO A 128 -7.95 -29.90 -19.73
C PRO A 128 -8.40 -28.67 -20.54
N LEU A 129 -7.90 -27.47 -20.21
CA LEU A 129 -8.23 -26.26 -20.97
C LEU A 129 -7.64 -26.30 -22.38
N LEU A 130 -6.42 -26.81 -22.52
CA LEU A 130 -5.79 -26.99 -23.82
C LEU A 130 -6.57 -28.00 -24.68
N GLU A 131 -7.00 -29.11 -24.07
CA GLU A 131 -7.84 -30.10 -24.75
C GLU A 131 -9.16 -29.50 -25.22
N HIS A 132 -9.87 -28.75 -24.36
CA HIS A 132 -11.10 -28.06 -24.75
C HIS A 132 -10.87 -27.03 -25.86
N ALA A 133 -9.78 -26.26 -25.80
CA ALA A 133 -9.47 -25.25 -26.82
C ALA A 133 -9.18 -25.90 -28.19
N ARG A 134 -8.43 -27.01 -28.20
CA ARG A 134 -8.20 -27.80 -29.43
C ARG A 134 -9.50 -28.38 -29.98
N HIS A 135 -10.33 -28.94 -29.09
CA HIS A 135 -11.62 -29.49 -29.49
C HIS A 135 -12.54 -28.43 -30.08
N ALA A 136 -12.55 -27.21 -29.51
CA ALA A 136 -13.34 -26.10 -30.05
C ALA A 136 -12.89 -25.68 -31.45
N VAL A 137 -11.57 -25.69 -31.73
CA VAL A 137 -11.04 -25.44 -33.08
C VAL A 137 -11.49 -26.54 -34.05
N ASP A 138 -11.39 -27.81 -33.66
CA ASP A 138 -11.77 -28.94 -34.51
C ASP A 138 -13.28 -28.99 -34.77
N GLN A 139 -14.10 -28.75 -33.75
CA GLN A 139 -15.55 -28.62 -33.87
C GLN A 139 -15.91 -27.48 -34.83
N HIS A 140 -15.25 -26.32 -34.73
CA HIS A 140 -15.51 -25.21 -35.63
C HIS A 140 -15.12 -25.54 -37.08
N ARG A 141 -13.97 -26.18 -37.30
CA ARG A 141 -13.52 -26.59 -38.65
C ARG A 141 -14.47 -27.57 -39.33
N THR A 142 -15.12 -28.44 -38.55
CA THR A 142 -16.10 -29.39 -39.09
C THR A 142 -17.48 -28.77 -39.32
N ALA A 143 -17.88 -27.80 -38.50
CA ALA A 143 -19.19 -27.15 -38.57
C ALA A 143 -19.26 -25.94 -39.54
N CYS A 144 -18.15 -25.21 -39.74
CA CYS A 144 -18.13 -24.02 -40.60
C CYS A 144 -17.78 -24.40 -42.05
N SER A 145 -18.69 -24.12 -42.99
CA SER A 145 -18.51 -24.42 -44.41
C SER A 145 -17.28 -23.73 -45.03
N LEU A 146 -17.02 -22.47 -44.66
CA LEU A 146 -15.85 -21.71 -45.14
C LEU A 146 -14.54 -22.33 -44.66
N CYS A 147 -14.44 -22.66 -43.36
CA CYS A 147 -13.25 -23.30 -42.80
C CYS A 147 -13.06 -24.73 -43.30
N LYS A 148 -14.16 -25.47 -43.53
CA LYS A 148 -14.15 -26.83 -44.09
C LYS A 148 -13.63 -26.86 -45.53
N ALA A 149 -13.87 -25.81 -46.31
CA ALA A 149 -13.37 -25.64 -47.67
C ALA A 149 -11.90 -25.14 -47.73
N GLY A 150 -11.22 -25.02 -46.58
CA GLY A 150 -9.83 -24.54 -46.50
C GLY A 150 -9.69 -23.02 -46.32
N GLY A 151 -10.80 -22.28 -46.21
CA GLY A 151 -10.78 -20.86 -45.87
C GLY A 151 -10.55 -20.61 -44.37
N ARG A 152 -10.49 -19.34 -43.96
CA ARG A 152 -10.47 -18.94 -42.54
C ARG A 152 -11.51 -17.85 -42.29
N CYS A 153 -12.41 -18.09 -41.35
CA CYS A 153 -13.31 -17.05 -40.84
C CYS A 153 -12.79 -16.46 -39.53
N ASP A 154 -13.28 -15.27 -39.15
CA ASP A 154 -12.82 -14.56 -37.95
C ASP A 154 -13.06 -15.36 -36.66
N ALA A 155 -14.18 -16.07 -36.57
CA ALA A 155 -14.49 -16.94 -35.43
C ALA A 155 -13.48 -18.11 -35.31
N GLY A 156 -13.14 -18.74 -36.43
CA GLY A 156 -12.11 -19.78 -36.49
C GLY A 156 -10.73 -19.25 -36.09
N ARG A 157 -10.36 -18.07 -36.62
CA ARG A 157 -9.11 -17.40 -36.23
C ARG A 157 -9.05 -17.08 -34.74
N ALA A 158 -10.14 -16.59 -34.16
CA ALA A 158 -10.22 -16.30 -32.72
C ALA A 158 -10.14 -17.56 -31.84
N LEU A 159 -10.60 -18.72 -32.34
CA LEU A 159 -10.42 -20.00 -31.64
C LEU A 159 -8.97 -20.49 -31.74
N GLU A 160 -8.34 -20.37 -32.91
CA GLU A 160 -6.92 -20.71 -33.09
C GLU A 160 -6.00 -19.89 -32.18
N VAL A 161 -6.25 -18.57 -32.07
CA VAL A 161 -5.50 -17.69 -31.16
C VAL A 161 -5.63 -18.14 -29.70
N ARG A 162 -6.85 -18.42 -29.24
CA ARG A 162 -7.08 -18.88 -27.86
C ARG A 162 -6.44 -20.25 -27.58
N ALA A 163 -6.46 -21.16 -28.55
CA ALA A 163 -5.77 -22.44 -28.42
C ALA A 163 -4.24 -22.26 -28.31
N ALA A 164 -3.66 -21.38 -29.13
CA ALA A 164 -2.23 -21.06 -29.08
C ALA A 164 -1.82 -20.38 -27.75
N GLU A 165 -2.62 -19.46 -27.22
CA GLU A 165 -2.38 -18.82 -25.91
C GLU A 165 -2.42 -19.84 -24.76
N THR A 166 -3.36 -20.79 -24.83
CA THR A 166 -3.47 -21.87 -23.83
C THR A 166 -2.29 -22.83 -23.93
N GLU A 167 -1.82 -23.14 -25.14
CA GLU A 167 -0.63 -23.97 -25.38
C GLU A 167 0.66 -23.30 -24.87
N ALA A 168 0.81 -21.99 -25.10
CA ALA A 168 1.91 -21.20 -24.57
C ALA A 168 1.91 -21.22 -23.03
N SER A 169 0.73 -21.09 -22.41
CA SER A 169 0.57 -21.19 -20.95
C SER A 169 0.99 -22.57 -20.42
N CYS A 170 0.58 -23.65 -21.08
CA CYS A 170 1.03 -25.01 -20.76
C CYS A 170 2.55 -25.15 -20.86
N THR A 171 3.16 -24.57 -21.88
CA THR A 171 4.61 -24.63 -22.12
C THR A 171 5.38 -23.92 -21.01
N ILE A 172 4.96 -22.71 -20.65
CA ILE A 172 5.52 -21.95 -19.53
C ILE A 172 5.39 -22.75 -18.22
N ALA A 173 4.23 -23.35 -17.95
CA ALA A 173 4.02 -24.14 -16.74
C ALA A 173 4.92 -25.38 -16.67
N ARG A 174 5.18 -26.06 -17.80
CA ARG A 174 6.14 -27.18 -17.87
C ARG A 174 7.56 -26.73 -17.58
N GLU A 175 7.98 -25.61 -18.16
CA GLU A 175 9.31 -25.04 -17.95
C GLU A 175 9.53 -24.66 -16.48
N GLN A 176 8.51 -24.03 -15.87
CA GLN A 176 8.53 -23.69 -14.45
C GLN A 176 8.62 -24.92 -13.56
N LEU A 177 7.91 -26.01 -13.88
CA LEU A 177 8.00 -27.27 -13.13
C LEU A 177 9.42 -27.83 -13.17
N LYS A 178 10.03 -27.91 -14.35
CA LYS A 178 11.44 -28.33 -14.50
C LYS A 178 12.38 -27.46 -13.66
N GLN A 179 12.23 -26.13 -13.74
CA GLN A 179 13.06 -25.22 -12.94
C GLN A 179 12.87 -25.41 -11.43
N GLN A 180 11.65 -25.68 -10.98
CA GLN A 180 11.38 -25.98 -9.57
C GLN A 180 12.05 -27.29 -9.13
N GLU A 181 12.02 -28.33 -9.97
CA GLU A 181 12.71 -29.59 -9.71
C GLU A 181 14.22 -29.38 -9.60
N HIS A 182 14.84 -28.68 -10.57
CA HIS A 182 16.27 -28.32 -10.50
C HIS A 182 16.62 -27.58 -9.20
N ARG A 183 15.86 -26.55 -8.85
CA ARG A 183 16.06 -25.81 -7.59
C ARG A 183 15.87 -26.69 -6.36
N ARG A 184 14.94 -27.65 -6.39
CA ARG A 184 14.74 -28.61 -5.30
C ARG A 184 15.94 -29.53 -5.15
N PHE A 185 16.49 -30.04 -6.25
CA PHE A 185 17.72 -30.83 -6.24
C PHE A 185 18.91 -30.02 -5.72
N ASP A 186 19.08 -28.79 -6.18
CA ASP A 186 20.15 -27.91 -5.71
C ASP A 186 20.04 -27.61 -4.21
N ARG A 187 18.83 -27.32 -3.72
CA ARG A 187 18.56 -27.11 -2.28
C ARG A 187 18.83 -28.37 -1.46
N ALA A 188 18.44 -29.54 -1.97
CA ALA A 188 18.72 -30.81 -1.31
C ALA A 188 20.23 -31.11 -1.24
N ALA A 189 20.99 -30.70 -2.26
CA ALA A 189 22.45 -30.85 -2.29
C ALA A 189 23.20 -29.75 -1.50
N ALA A 190 22.56 -28.65 -1.14
CA ALA A 190 23.20 -27.50 -0.51
C ALA A 190 23.87 -27.80 0.86
N PRO A 191 23.29 -28.62 1.76
CA PRO A 191 23.96 -28.98 3.01
C PRO A 191 25.27 -29.74 2.80
N VAL A 192 25.30 -30.66 1.84
CA VAL A 192 26.49 -31.46 1.49
C VAL A 192 27.58 -30.56 0.90
N LYS A 193 27.21 -29.68 -0.04
CA LYS A 193 28.13 -28.67 -0.60
C LYS A 193 28.71 -27.77 0.48
N ARG A 194 27.86 -27.24 1.36
CA ARG A 194 28.27 -26.39 2.49
C ARG A 194 29.21 -27.12 3.45
N GLN A 195 28.96 -28.40 3.75
CA GLN A 195 29.85 -29.18 4.60
C GLN A 195 31.23 -29.38 3.97
N ALA A 196 31.29 -29.67 2.67
CA ALA A 196 32.55 -29.78 1.94
C ALA A 196 33.31 -28.45 1.88
N GLU A 197 32.60 -27.34 1.64
CA GLU A 197 33.17 -25.99 1.64
C GLU A 197 33.75 -25.62 3.02
N TRP A 198 33.02 -25.88 4.11
CA TRP A 198 33.53 -25.66 5.48
C TRP A 198 34.74 -26.53 5.80
N ALA A 199 34.72 -27.80 5.39
CA ALA A 199 35.85 -28.71 5.60
C ALA A 199 37.12 -28.19 4.90
N ALA A 200 36.99 -27.60 3.71
CA ALA A 200 38.13 -27.05 2.96
C ALA A 200 38.77 -25.83 3.65
N VAL A 201 37.99 -24.99 4.34
CA VAL A 201 38.50 -23.78 5.02
C VAL A 201 38.81 -23.99 6.51
N LEU A 202 38.45 -25.14 7.08
CA LEU A 202 38.52 -25.40 8.51
C LEU A 202 39.92 -25.15 9.10
N LEU A 203 40.96 -25.64 8.42
CA LEU A 203 42.34 -25.47 8.86
C LEU A 203 42.79 -24.00 8.85
N ALA A 204 42.41 -23.24 7.82
CA ALA A 204 42.74 -21.83 7.74
C ALA A 204 42.03 -21.00 8.82
N VAL A 205 40.77 -21.36 9.15
CA VAL A 205 40.03 -20.75 10.26
C VAL A 205 40.73 -21.04 11.60
N GLN A 206 41.10 -22.30 11.86
CA GLN A 206 41.81 -22.70 13.08
C GLN A 206 43.16 -21.97 13.24
N ASP A 207 43.92 -21.82 12.16
CA ASP A 207 45.19 -21.08 12.15
C ASP A 207 44.98 -19.57 12.41
N ALA A 208 43.95 -18.97 11.81
CA ALA A 208 43.57 -17.58 12.09
C ALA A 208 43.14 -17.37 13.55
N ASP A 209 42.37 -18.30 14.12
CA ASP A 209 41.95 -18.25 15.52
C ASP A 209 43.13 -18.41 16.47
N THR A 210 44.06 -19.31 16.16
CA THR A 210 45.30 -19.49 16.93
C THR A 210 46.14 -18.20 16.94
N ARG A 211 46.31 -17.54 15.78
CA ARG A 211 47.03 -16.26 15.70
C ARG A 211 46.34 -15.14 16.47
N ARG A 212 45.00 -15.10 16.49
CA ARG A 212 44.24 -14.13 17.30
C ARG A 212 44.42 -14.36 18.79
N ALA A 213 44.48 -15.60 19.25
CA ALA A 213 44.69 -15.93 20.65
C ALA A 213 46.10 -15.57 21.15
N VAL A 214 47.08 -15.46 20.24
CA VAL A 214 48.49 -15.18 20.55
C VAL A 214 48.83 -13.68 20.46
N VAL A 215 47.84 -12.78 20.30
CA VAL A 215 48.09 -11.32 20.36
C VAL A 215 48.69 -10.98 21.75
N PRO A 216 49.94 -10.49 21.81
CA PRO A 216 50.53 -10.09 23.08
C PRO A 216 49.71 -8.93 23.66
N ALA A 217 49.37 -8.99 24.94
CA ALA A 217 48.86 -7.83 25.66
C ALA A 217 49.86 -6.69 25.46
N PHE A 218 49.42 -5.59 24.83
CA PHE A 218 50.23 -4.39 24.73
C PHE A 218 50.70 -4.01 26.14
N PRO A 219 51.98 -3.66 26.35
CA PRO A 219 52.41 -3.15 27.64
C PRO A 219 51.55 -1.94 27.96
N ALA A 220 50.83 -2.03 29.08
CA ALA A 220 49.96 -0.98 29.56
C ALA A 220 50.74 0.34 29.59
N ARG A 221 50.14 1.37 28.97
CA ARG A 221 50.58 2.76 29.14
C ARG A 221 50.60 3.05 30.65
N PRO A 222 51.63 3.75 31.20
CA PRO A 222 51.69 4.01 32.63
C PRO A 222 50.45 4.77 33.11
N GLU A 223 49.65 4.05 33.88
CA GLU A 223 48.63 4.45 34.87
C GLU A 223 48.01 5.87 34.73
N ALA A 224 46.79 5.90 34.18
CA ALA A 224 45.68 6.56 34.86
C ALA A 224 45.01 5.50 35.77
N PRO A 225 44.51 5.86 36.96
CA PRO A 225 44.15 4.89 37.99
C PRO A 225 43.13 3.87 37.48
N ALA A 226 43.47 2.60 37.74
CA ALA A 226 42.74 1.41 37.36
C ALA A 226 41.41 1.29 38.12
N GLN A 227 40.36 1.96 37.63
CA GLN A 227 38.96 1.66 37.96
C GLN A 227 38.07 2.01 36.76
N ALA A 228 38.19 1.24 35.69
CA ALA A 228 37.16 1.18 34.68
C ALA A 228 36.90 -0.29 34.37
N GLU A 229 36.20 -0.94 35.30
CA GLU A 229 35.38 -2.09 34.97
C GLU A 229 34.62 -1.74 33.68
N VAL A 230 34.87 -2.50 32.62
CA VAL A 230 34.00 -2.45 31.44
C VAL A 230 32.59 -2.62 31.99
N PRO A 231 31.63 -1.71 31.74
CA PRO A 231 30.31 -1.82 32.34
C PRO A 231 29.69 -3.13 31.87
N SER A 232 29.74 -4.14 32.71
CA SER A 232 29.02 -5.39 32.52
C SER A 232 27.56 -5.00 32.61
N VAL A 233 26.88 -4.96 31.47
CA VAL A 233 25.44 -4.70 31.45
C VAL A 233 24.80 -5.87 32.20
N PRO A 234 24.14 -5.63 33.35
CA PRO A 234 23.53 -6.71 34.10
C PRO A 234 22.47 -7.38 33.22
N THR A 235 22.67 -8.66 32.90
CA THR A 235 21.68 -9.46 32.15
C THR A 235 20.49 -9.88 33.01
N GLU A 236 20.60 -9.66 34.32
CA GLU A 236 19.56 -9.94 35.30
C GLU A 236 19.10 -8.63 35.96
N PRO A 237 17.79 -8.46 36.25
CA PRO A 237 17.30 -7.28 36.94
C PRO A 237 17.88 -7.17 38.35
N GLU A 238 18.37 -5.98 38.72
CA GLU A 238 18.91 -5.72 40.06
C GLU A 238 17.91 -5.96 41.20
N ASP A 239 16.60 -5.81 40.92
CA ASP A 239 15.51 -6.17 41.83
C ASP A 239 14.49 -7.06 41.11
N ILE A 240 14.70 -8.37 41.26
CA ILE A 240 13.83 -9.43 40.72
C ILE A 240 12.39 -9.26 41.22
N LYS A 241 12.18 -8.85 42.47
CA LYS A 241 10.82 -8.69 43.04
C LYS A 241 10.09 -7.49 42.45
N ALA A 242 10.78 -6.38 42.17
CA ALA A 242 10.20 -5.24 41.46
C ALA A 242 9.97 -5.56 39.98
N TYR A 243 10.84 -6.35 39.35
CA TYR A 243 10.65 -6.84 37.99
C TYR A 243 9.40 -7.72 37.89
N ASP A 244 9.26 -8.74 38.75
CA ASP A 244 8.13 -9.67 38.73
C ASP A 244 6.79 -8.97 38.99
N ARG A 245 6.76 -8.00 39.93
CA ARG A 245 5.56 -7.19 40.17
C ARG A 245 5.13 -6.40 38.93
N ARG A 246 6.09 -5.79 38.22
CA ARG A 246 5.81 -5.06 36.97
C ARG A 246 5.33 -6.00 35.86
N GLN A 247 5.93 -7.17 35.71
CA GLN A 247 5.48 -8.16 34.73
C GLN A 247 4.05 -8.65 35.02
N ALA A 248 3.74 -8.91 36.29
CA ALA A 248 2.39 -9.31 36.71
C ALA A 248 1.36 -8.17 36.49
N GLU A 249 1.74 -6.91 36.71
CA GLU A 249 0.88 -5.76 36.50
C GLU A 249 0.61 -5.49 35.01
N LEU A 250 1.63 -5.62 34.16
CA LEU A 250 1.48 -5.59 32.70
C LEU A 250 0.57 -6.71 32.20
N GLY A 251 0.73 -7.94 32.71
CA GLY A 251 -0.15 -9.05 32.37
C GLY A 251 -1.62 -8.76 32.68
N LYS A 252 -1.91 -8.12 33.82
CA LYS A 252 -3.28 -7.68 34.18
C LYS A 252 -3.80 -6.57 33.27
N GLN A 253 -2.96 -5.63 32.84
CA GLN A 253 -3.34 -4.58 31.90
C GLN A 253 -3.69 -5.15 30.53
N TYR A 254 -2.90 -6.10 30.02
CA TYR A 254 -3.20 -6.77 28.76
C TYR A 254 -4.47 -7.61 28.82
N ALA A 255 -4.71 -8.33 29.92
CA ALA A 255 -5.96 -9.07 30.11
C ALA A 255 -7.18 -8.14 30.13
N ARG A 256 -7.10 -6.99 30.82
CA ARG A 256 -8.17 -5.98 30.82
C ARG A 256 -8.42 -5.35 29.45
N LEU A 257 -7.37 -5.15 28.65
CA LEU A 257 -7.50 -4.68 27.27
C LEU A 257 -8.10 -5.75 26.35
N ALA A 258 -7.88 -7.03 26.63
CA ALA A 258 -8.46 -8.14 25.88
C ALA A 258 -9.94 -8.38 26.23
N ASP A 259 -10.35 -8.10 27.47
CA ASP A 259 -11.72 -8.30 27.97
C ASP A 259 -12.64 -7.08 27.79
N GLN A 260 -12.14 -5.96 27.25
CA GLN A 260 -12.99 -4.81 26.91
C GLN A 260 -13.82 -5.13 25.66
N PRO A 261 -15.17 -5.17 25.75
CA PRO A 261 -16.01 -5.31 24.58
C PRO A 261 -15.91 -4.05 23.72
N ALA A 262 -15.79 -4.24 22.40
CA ALA A 262 -15.69 -3.18 21.39
C ALA A 262 -16.92 -2.26 21.38
#